data_AF-A0A821ETD8-F1
#
_entry.id   AF-A0A821ETD8-F1
#
_cell.length_a   1.000
_cell.length_b   1.000
_cell.length_c   1.000
_cell.angle_alpha   90.00
_cell.angle_beta   90.00
_cell.angle_gamma   90.00
#
_symmetry.space_group_name_H-M   'P 1'
#
loop_
_entity.id
_entity.type
_entity.pdbx_description
1 polymer ?
#
loop_
_entity_poly.entity_id
_entity_poly.type
_entity_poly.pdbx_seq_one_letter_code
_entity_poly.pdbx_strand_id
1 'polypeptide(L)'
;MWEEQIRLMTIAPLNWGRIELSQWFESTDHQARQAILLRRDQYVLAYPEYCRGNKTLAEEAIESVVQFYLQDGVSRISSNTKDVLKINGELVPVRFMEMSIREALRKFYEDNPTVNIGKSTFYSLRPRQVKITCPHDTCMCQVHENMNLLLQVGGFSNGKVNKNAKVFSFTAGI
;
A
#
# COMPACT_ATOMS: atom_id res chain seq x y z
N MET A 1 -17.53 17.72 28.27
CA MET A 1 -16.99 17.04 29.46
C MET A 1 -15.46 16.92 29.41
N TRP A 2 -14.85 15.91 28.78
CA TRP A 2 -13.38 15.72 28.81
C TRP A 2 -12.58 16.86 28.13
N GLU A 3 -13.07 17.36 26.99
CA GLU A 3 -12.44 18.44 26.23
C GLU A 3 -12.39 19.76 27.01
N GLU A 4 -13.45 20.05 27.77
CA GLU A 4 -13.52 21.24 28.62
C GLU A 4 -12.55 21.15 29.79
N GLN A 5 -12.38 19.95 30.36
CA GLN A 5 -11.41 19.72 31.44
C GLN A 5 -9.98 20.00 30.97
N ILE A 6 -9.59 19.50 29.78
CA ILE A 6 -8.28 19.80 29.17
C ILE A 6 -8.12 21.28 28.89
N ARG A 7 -9.17 21.91 28.34
CA ARG A 7 -9.17 23.35 28.08
C ARG A 7 -8.92 24.14 29.36
N LEU A 8 -9.62 23.83 30.45
CA LEU A 8 -9.47 24.52 31.73
C LEU A 8 -8.08 24.31 32.35
N MET A 9 -7.49 23.11 32.20
CA MET A 9 -6.14 22.82 32.68
C MET A 9 -5.06 23.70 32.02
N THR A 10 -5.31 24.28 30.85
CA THR A 10 -4.35 25.21 30.21
C THR A 10 -4.16 26.52 30.97
N ILE A 11 -5.09 26.90 31.87
CA ILE A 11 -5.00 28.12 32.71
C ILE A 11 -3.99 27.94 33.85
N ALA A 12 -3.70 26.70 34.25
CA ALA A 12 -2.80 26.41 35.36
C ALA A 12 -1.43 27.09 35.18
N PRO A 13 -0.72 27.40 36.28
CA PRO A 13 0.54 28.12 36.20
C PRO A 13 1.62 27.28 35.49
N LEU A 14 2.65 27.96 34.96
CA LEU A 14 3.68 27.34 34.11
C LEU A 14 4.64 26.41 34.88
N ASN A 15 4.79 26.64 36.18
CA ASN A 15 5.63 25.83 37.06
C ASN A 15 5.02 24.46 37.38
N TRP A 16 3.73 24.25 37.09
CA TRP A 16 3.07 22.99 37.41
C TRP A 16 3.41 21.89 36.40
N GLY A 17 3.82 20.74 36.94
CA GLY A 17 4.04 19.52 36.19
C GLY A 17 2.76 18.71 35.96
N ARG A 18 2.86 17.64 35.18
CA ARG A 18 1.74 16.73 34.86
C ARG A 18 1.06 16.12 36.10
N ILE A 19 1.87 15.81 37.12
CA ILE A 19 1.39 15.16 38.37
C ILE A 19 0.54 16.13 39.18
N GLU A 20 1.03 17.36 39.35
CA GLU A 20 0.35 18.42 40.11
C GLU A 20 -0.98 18.81 39.44
N LEU A 21 -0.98 18.91 38.12
CA LEU A 21 -2.19 19.14 37.32
C LEU A 21 -3.21 18.00 37.47
N SER A 22 -2.75 16.76 37.37
CA SER A 22 -3.60 15.57 37.53
C SER A 22 -4.24 15.54 38.91
N GLN A 23 -3.47 15.84 39.95
CA GLN A 23 -3.95 15.85 41.33
C GLN A 23 -4.92 17.00 41.62
N TRP A 24 -4.64 18.21 41.12
CA TRP A 24 -5.48 19.39 41.36
C TRP A 24 -6.83 19.33 40.64
N PHE A 25 -6.85 18.86 39.39
CA PHE A 25 -8.05 18.80 38.55
C PHE A 25 -8.74 17.43 38.57
N GLU A 26 -8.29 16.50 39.42
CA GLU A 26 -8.79 15.12 39.53
C GLU A 26 -8.91 14.44 38.15
N SER A 27 -7.86 14.60 37.34
CA SER A 27 -7.81 14.17 35.94
C SER A 27 -6.73 13.11 35.70
N THR A 28 -6.76 12.44 34.55
CA THR A 28 -5.72 11.45 34.21
C THR A 28 -4.43 12.13 33.74
N ASP A 29 -3.27 11.49 33.98
CA ASP A 29 -1.96 12.00 33.55
C ASP A 29 -1.92 12.32 32.03
N HIS A 30 -2.61 11.53 31.22
CA HIS A 30 -2.76 11.78 29.79
C HIS A 30 -3.43 13.13 29.49
N GLN A 31 -4.50 13.48 30.23
CA GLN A 31 -5.19 14.75 30.06
C GLN A 31 -4.31 15.93 30.46
N ALA A 32 -3.60 15.82 31.59
CA ALA A 32 -2.65 16.82 32.03
C ALA A 32 -1.52 17.02 31.01
N ARG A 33 -0.99 15.93 30.45
CA ARG A 33 0.00 15.98 29.37
C ARG A 33 -0.56 16.66 28.12
N GLN A 34 -1.78 16.31 27.71
CA GLN A 34 -2.42 16.94 26.57
C GLN A 34 -2.65 18.43 26.78
N ALA A 35 -3.06 18.86 27.98
CA ALA A 35 -3.24 20.29 28.29
C ALA A 35 -1.91 21.06 28.22
N ILE A 36 -0.80 20.48 28.71
CA ILE A 36 0.53 21.09 28.60
C ILE A 36 0.95 21.23 27.12
N LEU A 37 0.73 20.19 26.31
CA LEU A 37 1.03 20.22 24.88
C LEU A 37 0.16 21.24 24.14
N LEU A 38 -1.15 21.27 24.45
CA LEU A 38 -2.10 22.21 23.87
C LEU A 38 -1.72 23.67 24.17
N ARG A 39 -1.33 23.94 25.41
CA ARG A 39 -0.84 25.26 25.84
C ARG A 39 0.46 25.66 25.14
N ARG A 40 1.33 24.70 24.82
CA ARG A 40 2.61 24.93 24.13
C ARG A 40 2.39 25.26 22.64
N ASP A 41 1.52 24.50 21.97
CA ASP A 41 1.38 24.56 20.51
C ASP A 41 0.40 25.65 20.05
N GLN A 42 -0.66 25.89 20.83
CA GLN A 42 -1.69 26.89 20.51
C GLN A 42 -1.61 28.06 21.50
N TYR A 43 -2.53 28.11 22.47
CA TYR A 43 -2.68 29.20 23.43
C TYR A 43 -3.55 28.74 24.61
N VAL A 44 -3.60 29.54 25.67
CA VAL A 44 -4.44 29.29 26.85
C VAL A 44 -5.92 29.29 26.45
N LEU A 45 -6.71 28.35 26.97
CA LEU A 45 -8.13 28.11 26.68
C LEU A 45 -8.45 27.66 25.24
N ALA A 46 -7.46 27.20 24.47
CA ALA A 46 -7.72 26.58 23.18
C ALA A 46 -8.51 25.27 23.32
N TYR A 47 -9.32 24.94 22.30
CA TYR A 47 -10.02 23.67 22.25
C TYR A 47 -9.09 22.58 21.70
N PRO A 48 -8.97 21.42 22.35
CA PRO A 48 -8.15 20.34 21.83
C PRO A 48 -8.70 19.85 20.48
N GLU A 49 -7.87 19.89 19.44
CA GLU A 49 -8.22 19.33 18.14
C GLU A 49 -8.25 17.79 18.23
N TYR A 50 -9.45 17.24 18.30
CA TYR A 50 -9.66 15.80 18.25
C TYR A 50 -9.57 15.29 16.82
N CYS A 51 -8.35 14.94 16.39
CA CYS A 51 -8.21 14.04 15.25
C CYS A 51 -8.62 12.63 15.69
N ARG A 52 -9.93 12.33 15.71
CA ARG A 52 -10.44 10.95 15.77
C ARG A 52 -10.16 10.26 14.43
N GLY A 53 -8.87 10.05 14.13
CA GLY A 53 -8.42 9.47 12.87
C GLY A 53 -6.94 9.71 12.62
N ASN A 54 -6.39 8.91 11.71
CA ASN A 54 -5.07 9.19 11.15
C ASN A 54 -5.13 10.56 10.45
N LYS A 55 -4.11 11.41 10.62
CA LYS A 55 -4.00 12.67 9.88
C LYS A 55 -4.21 12.39 8.39
N THR A 56 -5.09 13.15 7.76
CA THR A 56 -5.34 13.06 6.32
C THR A 56 -4.03 13.39 5.59
N LEU A 57 -3.61 12.50 4.70
CA LEU A 57 -2.46 12.76 3.81
C LEU A 57 -2.80 13.92 2.87
N ALA A 58 -1.80 14.74 2.56
CA ALA A 58 -1.95 15.79 1.54
C ALA A 58 -2.31 15.16 0.19
N GLU A 59 -3.18 15.82 -0.57
CA GLU A 59 -3.64 15.33 -1.88
C GLU A 59 -2.47 15.12 -2.85
N GLU A 60 -1.47 15.99 -2.82
CA GLU A 60 -0.22 15.88 -3.61
C GLU A 60 0.51 14.56 -3.34
N ALA A 61 0.57 14.13 -2.06
CA ALA A 61 1.21 12.87 -1.69
C ALA A 61 0.41 11.68 -2.21
N ILE A 62 -0.92 11.78 -2.23
CA ILE A 62 -1.80 10.73 -2.76
C ILE A 62 -1.57 10.58 -4.27
N GLU A 63 -1.54 11.70 -5.00
CA GLU A 63 -1.27 11.71 -6.42
C GLU A 63 0.10 11.13 -6.75
N SER A 64 1.15 11.50 -5.99
CA SER A 64 2.49 10.94 -6.17
C SER A 64 2.52 9.42 -6.03
N VAL A 65 1.75 8.86 -5.08
CA VAL A 65 1.66 7.41 -4.87
C VAL A 65 0.92 6.74 -6.03
N VAL A 66 -0.17 7.34 -6.50
CA VAL A 66 -0.93 6.83 -7.64
C VAL A 66 -0.07 6.82 -8.91
N GLN A 67 0.68 7.90 -9.16
CA GLN A 67 1.61 7.99 -10.28
C GLN A 67 2.74 6.98 -10.18
N PHE A 68 3.31 6.79 -8.99
CA PHE A 68 4.34 5.78 -8.76
C PHE A 68 3.84 4.36 -9.08
N TYR A 69 2.60 4.02 -8.72
CA TYR A 69 2.02 2.72 -9.09
C TYR A 69 1.83 2.56 -10.60
N LEU A 70 1.63 3.65 -11.34
CA LEU A 70 1.41 3.65 -12.79
C LEU A 70 2.71 3.62 -13.61
N GLN A 71 3.85 3.86 -12.97
CA GLN A 71 5.16 3.88 -13.62
C GLN A 71 5.57 2.49 -14.14
N ASP A 72 6.16 2.47 -15.33
CA ASP A 72 6.76 1.28 -15.91
C ASP A 72 8.00 0.86 -15.11
N GLY A 73 8.09 -0.42 -14.76
CA GLY A 73 9.10 -0.97 -13.84
C GLY A 73 8.61 -1.17 -12.40
N VAL A 74 7.48 -0.56 -12.02
CA VAL A 74 6.73 -0.90 -10.79
C VAL A 74 5.56 -1.81 -11.13
N SER A 75 4.77 -1.40 -12.13
CA SER A 75 3.72 -2.23 -12.71
C SER A 75 3.84 -2.24 -14.23
N ARG A 76 3.29 -3.28 -14.87
CA ARG A 76 3.21 -3.44 -16.33
C ARG A 76 1.78 -3.55 -16.81
N ILE A 77 1.49 -3.08 -18.01
CA ILE A 77 0.17 -3.26 -18.64
C ILE A 77 -0.01 -4.74 -19.02
N SER A 78 -1.23 -5.26 -18.87
CA SER A 78 -1.57 -6.59 -19.41
C SER A 78 -1.36 -6.62 -20.92
N SER A 79 -0.75 -7.69 -21.42
CA SER A 79 -0.63 -7.92 -22.87
C SER A 79 -1.99 -8.24 -23.52
N ASN A 80 -3.00 -8.61 -22.74
CA ASN A 80 -4.31 -8.99 -23.25
C ASN A 80 -5.20 -7.75 -23.42
N THR A 81 -5.68 -7.52 -24.64
CA THR A 81 -6.59 -6.41 -24.98
C THR A 81 -7.97 -6.53 -24.33
N LYS A 82 -8.35 -7.72 -23.83
CA LYS A 82 -9.60 -7.94 -23.10
C LYS A 82 -9.50 -7.59 -21.62
N ASP A 83 -8.29 -7.44 -21.07
CA ASP A 83 -8.09 -7.14 -19.66
C ASP A 83 -8.26 -5.64 -19.41
N VAL A 84 -9.52 -5.20 -19.45
CA VAL A 84 -9.91 -3.80 -19.33
C VAL A 84 -10.94 -3.65 -18.23
N LEU A 85 -10.79 -2.61 -17.40
CA LEU A 85 -11.70 -2.28 -16.31
C LEU A 85 -12.43 -0.98 -16.63
N LYS A 86 -13.74 -0.94 -16.34
CA LYS A 86 -14.51 0.29 -16.43
C LYS A 86 -14.37 1.08 -15.12
N ILE A 87 -13.66 2.20 -15.15
CA ILE A 87 -13.47 3.10 -14.01
C ILE A 87 -14.12 4.43 -14.40
N ASN A 88 -15.10 4.90 -13.62
CA ASN A 88 -15.81 6.18 -13.85
C ASN A 88 -16.40 6.36 -15.26
N GLY A 89 -16.71 5.26 -15.96
CA GLY A 89 -17.24 5.30 -17.33
C GLY A 89 -16.20 5.03 -18.41
N GLU A 90 -14.90 5.16 -18.10
CA GLU A 90 -13.79 4.96 -19.02
C GLU A 90 -13.22 3.54 -18.93
N LEU A 91 -12.76 3.03 -20.07
CA LEU A 91 -12.15 1.72 -20.20
C LEU A 91 -10.63 1.83 -20.01
N VAL A 92 -10.14 1.40 -18.85
CA VAL A 92 -8.72 1.50 -18.47
C VAL A 92 -8.09 0.09 -18.44
N PRO A 93 -6.92 -0.13 -19.07
CA PRO A 93 -6.28 -1.44 -19.08
C PRO A 93 -5.77 -1.83 -17.69
N VAL A 94 -5.86 -3.12 -17.38
CA VAL A 94 -5.33 -3.69 -16.13
C VAL A 94 -3.80 -3.65 -16.15
N ARG A 95 -3.21 -3.28 -15.01
CA ARG A 95 -1.76 -3.36 -14.76
C ARG A 95 -1.46 -4.42 -13.71
N PHE A 96 -0.35 -5.13 -13.88
CA PHE A 96 0.16 -6.11 -12.93
C PHE A 96 1.44 -5.59 -12.28
N MET A 97 1.54 -5.68 -10.96
CA MET A 97 2.77 -5.34 -10.23
C MET A 97 3.90 -6.29 -10.61
N GLU A 98 5.09 -5.74 -10.88
CA GLU A 98 6.28 -6.54 -11.17
C GLU A 98 7.08 -6.89 -9.91
N MET A 99 6.86 -6.14 -8.83
CA MET A 99 7.53 -6.32 -7.54
C MET A 99 6.53 -6.45 -6.40
N SER A 100 6.99 -6.91 -5.24
CA SER A 100 6.15 -6.95 -4.04
C SER A 100 5.83 -5.54 -3.54
N ILE A 101 4.69 -5.38 -2.86
CA ILE A 101 4.28 -4.07 -2.32
C ILE A 101 5.32 -3.53 -1.33
N ARG A 102 6.02 -4.40 -0.60
CA ARG A 102 7.06 -3.99 0.34
C ARG A 102 8.28 -3.40 -0.38
N GLU A 103 8.67 -3.99 -1.49
CA GLU A 103 9.78 -3.48 -2.31
C GLU A 103 9.40 -2.18 -3.01
N ALA A 104 8.17 -2.11 -3.52
CA ALA A 104 7.62 -0.89 -4.11
C ALA A 104 7.63 0.27 -3.11
N LEU A 105 7.23 0.03 -1.85
CA LEU A 105 7.27 1.03 -0.79
C LEU A 105 8.69 1.46 -0.44
N ARG A 106 9.66 0.54 -0.47
CA ARG A 106 11.08 0.88 -0.25
C ARG A 106 11.59 1.79 -1.36
N LYS A 107 11.34 1.44 -2.64
CA LYS A 107 11.69 2.28 -3.79
C LYS A 107 11.01 3.65 -3.73
N PHE A 108 9.74 3.70 -3.32
CA PHE A 108 9.03 4.97 -3.18
C PHE A 108 9.72 5.93 -2.20
N TYR A 109 10.28 5.43 -1.10
CA TYR A 109 11.06 6.27 -0.17
C TYR A 109 12.43 6.67 -0.70
N GLU A 110 13.04 5.85 -1.54
CA GLU A 110 14.28 6.19 -2.24
C GLU A 110 14.04 7.34 -3.22
N ASP A 111 12.92 7.31 -3.95
CA ASP A 111 12.55 8.32 -4.94
C ASP A 111 11.98 9.60 -4.30
N ASN A 112 11.28 9.48 -3.16
CA ASN A 112 10.60 10.59 -2.47
C ASN A 112 10.90 10.59 -0.96
N PRO A 113 12.09 11.07 -0.54
CA PRO A 113 12.49 11.03 0.86
C PRO A 113 11.69 11.98 1.77
N THR A 114 10.98 12.96 1.21
CA THR A 114 10.19 13.95 1.95
C THR A 114 8.82 13.44 2.38
N VAL A 115 8.28 12.43 1.69
CA VAL A 115 6.90 11.97 1.89
C VAL A 115 6.88 10.76 2.81
N ASN A 116 6.43 10.95 4.05
CA ASN A 116 6.32 9.86 5.02
C ASN A 116 4.90 9.25 5.00
N ILE A 117 4.79 7.99 4.59
CA ILE A 117 3.50 7.31 4.39
C ILE A 117 3.45 6.05 5.28
N GLY A 118 2.28 5.76 5.86
CA GLY A 118 2.08 4.48 6.56
C GLY A 118 2.09 3.29 5.59
N LYS A 119 2.56 2.12 6.04
CA LYS A 119 2.43 0.89 5.25
C LYS A 119 0.96 0.60 4.92
N SER A 120 0.05 0.70 5.89
CA SER A 120 -1.38 0.46 5.67
C SER A 120 -1.97 1.43 4.65
N THR A 121 -1.66 2.73 4.76
CA THR A 121 -2.16 3.74 3.83
C THR A 121 -1.67 3.52 2.42
N PHE A 122 -0.39 3.16 2.23
CA PHE A 122 0.16 2.83 0.91
C PHE A 122 -0.60 1.67 0.25
N TYR A 123 -0.93 0.62 1.00
CA TYR A 123 -1.70 -0.51 0.48
C TYR A 123 -3.13 -0.11 0.08
N SER A 124 -3.76 0.80 0.82
CA SER A 124 -5.10 1.31 0.53
C SER A 124 -5.14 2.27 -0.65
N LEU A 125 -4.07 3.04 -0.88
CA LEU A 125 -3.96 4.01 -1.98
C LEU A 125 -3.70 3.37 -3.35
N ARG A 126 -3.52 2.04 -3.40
CA ARG A 126 -3.31 1.33 -4.66
C ARG A 126 -4.52 1.49 -5.60
N PRO A 127 -4.33 1.97 -6.83
CA PRO A 127 -5.41 2.07 -7.81
C PRO A 127 -6.03 0.71 -8.13
N ARG A 128 -7.35 0.69 -8.37
CA ARG A 128 -8.10 -0.54 -8.69
C ARG A 128 -7.58 -1.29 -9.92
N GLN A 129 -7.00 -0.56 -10.87
CA GLN A 129 -6.41 -1.14 -12.09
C GLN A 129 -5.12 -1.92 -11.84
N VAL A 130 -4.46 -1.72 -10.71
CA VAL A 130 -3.17 -2.35 -10.39
C VAL A 130 -3.42 -3.60 -9.53
N LYS A 131 -3.16 -4.77 -10.12
CA LYS A 131 -3.30 -6.09 -9.49
C LYS A 131 -1.94 -6.64 -9.07
N ILE A 132 -1.90 -7.33 -7.93
CA ILE A 132 -0.67 -7.98 -7.42
C ILE A 132 -0.39 -9.28 -8.18
N THR A 133 -1.43 -10.09 -8.34
CA THR A 133 -1.29 -11.42 -8.94
C THR A 133 -1.25 -11.27 -10.45
N CYS A 134 -0.05 -11.44 -11.01
CA CYS A 134 0.03 -11.89 -12.39
C CYS A 134 -0.38 -13.36 -12.42
N PRO A 135 -1.32 -13.79 -13.28
CA PRO A 135 -1.48 -15.22 -13.55
C PRO A 135 -0.11 -15.76 -13.96
N HIS A 136 0.40 -16.72 -13.18
CA HIS A 136 1.82 -17.10 -13.20
C HIS A 136 2.23 -17.90 -14.44
N ASP A 137 1.33 -18.13 -15.38
CA ASP A 137 1.61 -18.93 -16.57
C ASP A 137 1.05 -18.23 -17.80
N THR A 138 1.93 -18.09 -18.80
CA THR A 138 1.77 -17.55 -20.16
C THR A 138 1.75 -16.02 -20.31
N CYS A 139 2.91 -15.45 -20.65
CA CYS A 139 2.91 -14.32 -21.60
C CYS A 139 2.30 -14.84 -22.90
N MET A 140 1.09 -14.41 -23.23
CA MET A 140 0.46 -14.67 -24.54
C MET A 140 0.92 -13.67 -25.62
N CYS A 141 2.04 -13.00 -25.37
CA CYS A 141 2.63 -12.10 -26.34
C CYS A 141 3.21 -12.92 -27.51
N GLN A 142 3.08 -12.41 -28.73
CA GLN A 142 3.53 -13.11 -29.95
C GLN A 142 4.98 -13.59 -29.85
N VAL A 143 5.87 -12.82 -29.21
CA VAL A 143 7.28 -13.18 -29.04
C VAL A 143 7.45 -14.45 -28.19
N HIS A 144 6.80 -14.54 -27.03
CA HIS A 144 6.92 -15.71 -26.15
C HIS A 144 6.12 -16.90 -26.69
N GLU A 145 4.97 -16.68 -27.33
CA GLU A 145 4.21 -17.73 -28.04
C GLU A 145 5.04 -18.33 -29.18
N ASN A 146 5.67 -17.49 -30.02
CA ASN A 146 6.52 -17.95 -31.12
C ASN A 146 7.73 -18.74 -30.60
N MET A 147 8.37 -18.29 -29.52
CA MET A 147 9.46 -19.05 -28.90
C MET A 147 8.99 -20.38 -28.31
N ASN A 148 7.81 -20.42 -27.67
CA ASN A 148 7.22 -21.65 -27.16
C ASN A 148 6.91 -22.64 -28.29
N LEU A 149 6.37 -22.15 -29.42
CA LEU A 149 6.12 -22.95 -30.62
C LEU A 149 7.43 -23.51 -31.22
N LEU A 150 8.48 -22.69 -31.31
CA LEU A 150 9.80 -23.14 -31.80
C LEU A 150 10.40 -24.24 -30.89
N LEU A 151 10.30 -24.09 -29.57
CA LEU A 151 10.76 -25.10 -28.62
C LEU A 151 9.98 -26.41 -28.71
N GLN A 152 8.66 -26.34 -28.95
CA GLN A 152 7.81 -27.52 -29.15
C GLN A 152 8.18 -28.27 -30.44
N VAL A 153 8.40 -27.57 -31.55
CA VAL A 153 8.79 -28.17 -32.84
C VAL A 153 10.21 -28.73 -32.79
N GLY A 154 11.11 -28.08 -32.04
CA GLY A 154 12.50 -28.51 -31.87
C GLY A 154 12.71 -29.74 -30.97
N GLY A 155 11.65 -30.32 -30.40
CA GLY A 155 11.74 -31.52 -29.56
C GLY A 155 12.20 -31.27 -28.11
N PHE A 156 12.36 -30.01 -27.70
CA PHE A 156 12.68 -29.64 -26.32
C PHE A 156 11.38 -29.54 -25.51
N SER A 157 10.71 -30.66 -25.27
CA SER A 157 9.54 -30.67 -24.41
C SER A 157 9.95 -30.30 -22.99
N ASN A 158 9.65 -29.07 -22.55
CA ASN A 158 9.61 -28.76 -21.13
C ASN A 158 8.58 -29.70 -20.50
N GLY A 159 9.08 -30.67 -19.73
CA GLY A 159 8.30 -31.74 -19.15
C GLY A 159 7.15 -31.18 -18.33
N LYS A 160 5.94 -31.22 -18.89
CA LYS A 160 4.74 -31.34 -18.06
C LYS A 160 4.82 -32.74 -17.46
N VAL A 161 5.27 -32.84 -16.20
CA VAL A 161 5.16 -34.06 -15.39
C VAL A 161 3.67 -34.41 -15.33
N ASN A 162 3.25 -35.30 -16.23
CA ASN A 162 1.92 -35.86 -16.24
C ASN A 162 1.88 -36.96 -15.18
N LYS A 163 1.31 -36.68 -14.00
CA LYS A 163 1.25 -37.62 -12.86
C LYS A 163 0.37 -38.86 -13.10
N ASN A 164 -0.06 -39.16 -14.34
CA ASN A 164 -1.03 -40.23 -14.61
C ASN A 164 -0.89 -40.97 -15.96
N ALA A 165 0.29 -41.02 -16.58
CA ALA A 165 0.48 -41.85 -17.78
C ALA A 165 1.10 -43.21 -17.42
N LYS A 166 0.29 -44.28 -17.49
CA LYS A 166 0.74 -45.67 -17.40
C LYS A 166 1.77 -45.96 -18.50
N VAL A 167 2.91 -46.52 -18.10
CA VAL A 167 4.00 -46.97 -18.97
C VAL A 167 3.50 -48.16 -19.81
N PHE A 168 3.39 -47.97 -21.13
CA PHE A 168 3.29 -49.09 -22.07
C PHE A 168 4.70 -49.45 -22.55
N SER A 169 5.19 -50.60 -22.08
CA SER A 169 6.45 -51.20 -22.52
C SER A 169 6.27 -51.85 -23.90
N PHE A 170 6.99 -51.37 -24.91
CA PHE A 170 7.18 -52.09 -26.17
C PHE A 170 8.41 -52.99 -26.06
N THR A 171 8.19 -54.30 -26.04
CA THR A 171 9.21 -55.31 -26.31
C THR A 171 9.50 -55.33 -27.81
N ALA A 172 10.72 -54.94 -28.21
CA ALA A 172 11.20 -55.08 -29.58
C ALA A 172 11.62 -56.53 -29.82
N GLY A 173 11.03 -57.18 -30.81
CA GLY A 173 11.52 -58.42 -31.39
C GLY A 173 12.11 -58.14 -32.76
N ILE A 174 13.41 -58.39 -32.90
CA ILE A 174 14.06 -59.07 -34.02
C ILE A 174 15.19 -59.91 -33.40
#